data_AF-A0A511B4V5-F1
#
_entry.id   AF-A0A511B4V5-F1
#
_cell.length_a   1.000
_cell.length_b   1.000
_cell.length_c   1.000
_cell.angle_alpha   90.00
_cell.angle_beta   90.00
_cell.angle_gamma   90.00
#
_symmetry.space_group_name_H-M   'P 1'
#
loop_
_entity.id
_entity.type
_entity.pdbx_description
1 polymer ?
#
loop_
_entity_poly.entity_id
_entity_poly.type
_entity_poly.pdbx_seq_one_letter_code
_entity_poly.pdbx_strand_id
1 'polypeptide(L)'
;MPALSTSLTNETESHPLDLMEQVMGLYEWEFERLGPSEMAAQAPGQWCDYSLYFTWSDELSALHLNCIMDLRSPAKRRPAVHELVSLANNRLWIGHFAVDPDTGTPSYRHTLLLRGVQTLPGESMEDLVEIAMSECERFYPAFQFALWGGKSPQEAIDAAMLDCVGDA
;
A
#
# COMPACT_ATOMS: atom_id res chain seq x y z
N MET A 1 30.31 -0.87 3.12
CA MET A 1 30.37 -2.08 2.27
C MET A 1 30.82 -1.65 0.88
N PRO A 2 31.69 -2.40 0.18
CA PRO A 2 32.08 -2.03 -1.18
C PRO A 2 30.89 -2.23 -2.12
N ALA A 3 30.59 -1.25 -2.97
CA ALA A 3 29.58 -1.36 -4.02
C ALA A 3 30.20 -2.08 -5.23
N LEU A 4 29.49 -3.07 -5.79
CA LEU A 4 29.84 -3.69 -7.06
C LEU A 4 29.58 -2.67 -8.18
N SER A 5 30.62 -2.34 -8.96
CA SER A 5 30.52 -1.41 -10.08
C SER A 5 30.29 -2.17 -11.38
N THR A 6 29.18 -1.90 -12.03
CA THR A 6 28.90 -2.31 -13.42
C THR A 6 28.62 -1.06 -14.26
N SER A 7 29.22 -1.05 -15.44
CA SER A 7 29.38 0.10 -16.35
C SER A 7 28.06 0.69 -16.85
N LEU A 8 28.07 2.01 -17.06
CA LEU A 8 26.94 2.88 -17.39
C LEU A 8 26.48 2.75 -18.85
N THR A 9 25.18 2.55 -19.05
CA THR A 9 24.48 2.86 -20.30
C THR A 9 23.46 3.97 -20.04
N ASN A 10 23.61 5.10 -20.73
CA ASN A 10 22.72 6.26 -20.68
C ASN A 10 21.39 5.95 -21.38
N GLU A 11 20.51 5.19 -20.73
CA GLU A 11 19.08 5.34 -20.97
C GLU A 11 18.55 6.35 -19.94
N THR A 12 17.70 7.26 -20.37
CA THR A 12 17.15 8.31 -19.50
C THR A 12 16.33 7.64 -18.40
N GLU A 13 16.90 7.49 -17.20
CA GLU A 13 16.20 6.95 -16.03
C GLU A 13 14.92 7.77 -15.80
N SER A 14 13.78 7.19 -16.15
CA SER A 14 12.48 7.84 -15.95
C SER A 14 12.21 7.90 -14.44
N HIS A 15 11.77 9.06 -13.95
CA HIS A 15 11.51 9.23 -12.53
C HIS A 15 10.41 8.23 -12.11
N PRO A 16 10.51 7.55 -10.96
CA PRO A 16 9.55 6.49 -10.59
C PRO A 16 8.09 6.97 -10.53
N LEU A 17 7.88 8.24 -10.20
CA LEU A 17 6.54 8.83 -10.24
C LEU A 17 6.01 9.03 -11.67
N ASP A 18 6.87 9.23 -12.69
CA ASP A 18 6.43 9.33 -14.09
C ASP A 18 5.92 7.97 -14.58
N LEU A 19 6.50 6.87 -14.11
CA LEU A 19 5.99 5.52 -14.34
C LEU A 19 4.67 5.32 -13.61
N MET A 20 4.54 5.81 -12.37
CA MET A 20 3.29 5.70 -11.62
C MET A 20 2.15 6.48 -12.28
N GLU A 21 2.41 7.64 -12.86
CA GLU A 21 1.43 8.38 -13.68
C GLU A 21 0.95 7.57 -14.89
N GLN A 22 1.86 6.83 -15.54
CA GLN A 22 1.47 5.92 -16.62
C GLN A 22 0.58 4.79 -16.11
N VAL A 23 0.92 4.18 -14.98
CA VAL A 23 0.10 3.14 -14.34
C VAL A 23 -1.29 3.67 -13.99
N MET A 24 -1.40 4.84 -13.35
CA MET A 24 -2.69 5.44 -13.03
C MET A 24 -3.48 5.78 -14.31
N GLY A 25 -2.81 6.25 -15.36
CA GLY A 25 -3.41 6.50 -16.67
C GLY A 25 -3.94 5.23 -17.35
N LEU A 26 -3.25 4.10 -17.22
CA LEU A 26 -3.70 2.80 -17.72
C LEU A 26 -4.95 2.29 -16.97
N TYR A 27 -5.03 2.54 -15.66
CA TYR A 27 -6.21 2.21 -14.85
C TYR A 27 -7.35 3.23 -14.97
N GLU A 28 -7.14 4.34 -15.69
CA GLU A 28 -8.07 5.46 -15.76
C GLU A 28 -8.43 6.06 -14.39
N TRP A 29 -7.49 6.04 -13.45
CA TRP A 29 -7.67 6.57 -12.10
C TRP A 29 -7.30 8.05 -12.02
N GLU A 30 -7.98 8.79 -11.15
CA GLU A 30 -7.63 10.17 -10.87
C GLU A 30 -6.33 10.24 -10.07
N PHE A 31 -5.40 11.09 -10.50
CA PHE A 31 -4.14 11.34 -9.81
C PHE A 31 -3.70 12.79 -9.91
N GLU A 32 -2.90 13.22 -8.94
CA GLU A 32 -2.32 14.55 -8.87
C GLU A 32 -0.86 14.46 -8.42
N ARG A 33 0.03 15.12 -9.16
CA ARG A 33 1.40 15.34 -8.71
C ARG A 33 1.43 16.51 -7.72
N LEU A 34 1.68 16.21 -6.45
CA LEU A 34 1.71 17.19 -5.37
C LEU A 34 3.03 17.97 -5.31
N GLY A 35 4.08 17.38 -5.88
CA GLY A 35 5.40 18.00 -6.00
C GLY A 35 6.38 17.13 -6.79
N PRO A 36 7.67 17.51 -6.83
CA PRO A 36 8.68 16.73 -7.57
C PRO A 36 8.80 15.28 -7.08
N SER A 37 8.61 15.07 -5.78
CA SER A 37 8.85 13.79 -5.10
C SER A 37 7.59 13.19 -4.48
N GLU A 38 6.40 13.74 -4.78
CA GLU A 38 5.14 13.31 -4.17
C GLU A 38 4.00 13.30 -5.18
N MET A 39 3.17 12.27 -5.10
CA MET A 39 1.99 12.07 -5.93
C MET A 39 0.88 11.42 -5.10
N ALA A 40 -0.35 11.81 -5.36
CA ALA A 40 -1.54 11.18 -4.82
C ALA A 40 -2.41 10.62 -5.95
N ALA A 41 -3.13 9.55 -5.67
CA ALA A 41 -4.13 8.99 -6.58
C ALA A 41 -5.32 8.43 -5.80
N GLN A 42 -6.46 8.31 -6.46
CA GLN A 42 -7.65 7.68 -5.90
C GLN A 42 -7.96 6.40 -6.68
N ALA A 43 -7.95 5.28 -5.98
CA ALA A 43 -8.18 3.95 -6.55
C ALA A 43 -9.57 3.45 -6.15
N PRO A 44 -10.51 3.28 -7.09
CA PRO A 44 -11.80 2.65 -6.82
C PRO A 44 -11.61 1.21 -6.36
N GLY A 45 -12.32 0.83 -5.32
CA GLY A 45 -12.32 -0.54 -4.81
C GLY A 45 -13.72 -1.05 -4.49
N GLN A 46 -13.82 -2.30 -4.05
CA GLN A 46 -15.09 -2.94 -3.72
C GLN A 46 -15.66 -2.38 -2.40
N TRP A 47 -14.81 -2.12 -1.40
CA TRP A 47 -15.25 -1.64 -0.10
C TRP A 47 -15.33 -0.12 0.02
N CYS A 48 -14.36 0.58 -0.57
CA CYS A 48 -14.28 2.04 -0.59
C CYS A 48 -13.37 2.48 -1.73
N ASP A 49 -13.35 3.79 -1.99
CA ASP A 49 -12.26 4.37 -2.77
C ASP A 49 -11.04 4.54 -1.85
N TYR A 50 -9.90 4.04 -2.29
CA TYR A 50 -8.64 4.07 -1.54
C TYR A 50 -7.78 5.26 -1.97
N SER A 51 -7.20 5.95 -0.99
CA SER A 51 -6.27 7.05 -1.27
C SER A 51 -4.84 6.53 -1.28
N LEU A 52 -4.20 6.57 -2.45
CA LEU A 52 -2.81 6.18 -2.65
C LEU A 52 -1.91 7.41 -2.55
N TYR A 53 -0.84 7.30 -1.76
CA TYR A 53 0.22 8.29 -1.69
C TYR A 53 1.55 7.64 -2.06
N PHE A 54 2.24 8.27 -3.00
CA PHE A 54 3.56 7.87 -3.46
C PHE A 54 4.58 8.95 -3.09
N THR A 55 5.67 8.54 -2.44
CA THR A 55 6.76 9.42 -2.04
C THR A 55 8.08 8.87 -2.56
N TRP A 56 8.80 9.67 -3.34
CA TRP A 56 10.15 9.37 -3.78
C TRP A 56 11.18 9.95 -2.81
N SER A 57 12.20 9.17 -2.48
CA SER A 57 13.38 9.63 -1.74
C SER A 57 14.61 9.52 -2.64
N ASP A 58 15.17 10.66 -3.04
CA ASP A 58 16.44 10.70 -3.79
C ASP A 58 17.60 10.10 -2.98
N GLU A 59 17.66 10.40 -1.68
CA GLU A 59 18.72 9.93 -0.79
C GLU A 59 18.75 8.40 -0.68
N LEU A 60 17.58 7.79 -0.53
CA LEU A 60 17.46 6.34 -0.43
C LEU A 60 17.37 5.67 -1.80
N SER A 61 17.08 6.44 -2.84
CA SER A 61 16.64 5.94 -4.15
C SER A 61 15.50 4.95 -3.97
N ALA A 62 14.44 5.37 -3.28
CA ALA A 62 13.33 4.51 -2.89
C ALA A 62 11.97 5.16 -3.14
N LEU A 63 11.04 4.37 -3.67
CA LEU A 63 9.63 4.74 -3.84
C LEU A 63 8.82 4.13 -2.70
N HIS A 64 8.16 4.96 -1.91
CA HIS A 64 7.26 4.54 -0.84
C HIS A 64 5.81 4.71 -1.27
N LEU A 65 5.03 3.64 -1.17
CA LEU A 65 3.58 3.63 -1.37
C LEU A 65 2.88 3.53 -0.01
N ASN A 66 1.83 4.33 0.17
CA ASN A 66 0.89 4.26 1.27
C ASN A 66 -0.55 4.23 0.72
N CYS A 67 -1.24 3.10 0.89
CA CYS A 67 -2.63 2.91 0.49
C CYS A 67 -3.54 3.04 1.72
N ILE A 68 -4.27 4.14 1.80
CA ILE A 68 -5.08 4.52 2.95
C ILE A 68 -6.51 4.01 2.76
N MET A 69 -7.03 3.34 3.78
CA MET A 69 -8.42 2.87 3.80
C MET A 69 -9.34 3.94 4.37
N ASP A 70 -10.57 4.04 3.87
CA ASP A 70 -11.60 4.92 4.45
C ASP A 70 -12.20 4.32 5.73
N LEU A 71 -11.36 4.24 6.76
CA LEU A 71 -11.68 3.70 8.08
C LEU A 71 -11.06 4.60 9.14
N ARG A 72 -11.77 4.81 10.25
CA ARG A 72 -11.26 5.60 11.37
C ARG A 72 -11.43 4.86 12.67
N SER A 73 -10.33 4.52 13.32
CA SER A 73 -10.32 3.81 14.60
C SER A 73 -10.60 4.77 15.76
N PRO A 74 -11.76 4.65 16.45
CA PRO A 74 -11.99 5.42 17.66
C PRO A 74 -10.94 5.09 18.72
N ALA A 75 -10.55 6.05 19.56
CA ALA A 75 -9.49 5.86 20.57
C ALA A 75 -9.67 4.59 21.41
N LYS A 76 -10.92 4.25 21.78
CA LYS A 76 -11.26 3.06 22.57
C LYS A 76 -11.01 1.72 21.83
N ARG A 77 -10.97 1.74 20.50
CA ARG A 77 -10.75 0.55 19.65
C ARG A 77 -9.31 0.44 19.14
N ARG A 78 -8.50 1.50 19.25
CA ARG A 78 -7.10 1.49 18.79
C ARG A 78 -6.29 0.28 19.28
N PRO A 79 -6.37 -0.16 20.56
CA PRO A 79 -5.64 -1.35 20.99
C PRO A 79 -5.99 -2.61 20.19
N ALA A 80 -7.28 -2.84 19.93
CA ALA A 80 -7.74 -3.99 19.14
C ALA A 80 -7.28 -3.89 17.67
N VAL A 81 -7.27 -2.69 17.10
CA VAL A 81 -6.79 -2.47 15.73
C VAL A 81 -5.27 -2.68 15.62
N HIS A 82 -4.49 -2.27 16.62
CA HIS A 82 -3.05 -2.55 16.64
C HIS A 82 -2.75 -4.06 16.72
N GLU A 83 -3.51 -4.81 17.52
CA GLU A 83 -3.42 -6.27 17.56
C GLU A 83 -3.81 -6.89 16.21
N LEU A 84 -4.91 -6.42 15.59
CA LEU A 84 -5.33 -6.84 14.26
C LEU A 84 -4.23 -6.62 13.21
N VAL A 85 -3.59 -5.45 13.22
CA VAL A 85 -2.47 -5.14 12.33
C VAL A 85 -1.31 -6.11 12.52
N SER A 86 -0.96 -6.43 13.77
CA SER A 86 0.09 -7.42 14.04
C SER A 86 -0.25 -8.80 13.48
N LEU A 87 -1.50 -9.25 13.66
CA LEU A 87 -1.99 -10.53 13.13
C LEU A 87 -2.08 -10.54 11.60
N ALA A 88 -2.52 -9.43 10.99
CA ALA A 88 -2.59 -9.27 9.54
C ALA A 88 -1.18 -9.31 8.91
N ASN A 89 -0.22 -8.60 9.50
CA ASN A 89 1.15 -8.54 8.99
C ASN A 89 1.86 -9.90 8.99
N ASN A 90 1.50 -10.82 9.88
CA ASN A 90 2.02 -12.20 9.84
C ASN A 90 1.51 -13.02 8.64
N ARG A 91 0.52 -12.51 7.89
CA ARG A 91 -0.03 -13.13 6.68
C ARG A 91 0.36 -12.40 5.39
N LEU A 92 1.16 -11.36 5.49
CA LEU A 92 1.66 -10.60 4.33
C LEU A 92 3.02 -11.14 3.91
N TRP A 93 3.20 -11.28 2.59
CA TRP A 93 4.52 -11.52 2.01
C TRP A 93 5.28 -10.22 1.75
N ILE A 94 4.54 -9.17 1.37
CA ILE A 94 5.07 -7.89 0.91
C ILE A 94 4.36 -6.78 1.68
N GLY A 95 5.12 -5.76 2.08
CA GLY A 95 4.59 -4.59 2.78
C GLY A 95 4.11 -4.89 4.19
N HIS A 96 3.33 -3.96 4.75
CA HIS A 96 2.75 -4.07 6.09
C HIS A 96 1.58 -3.10 6.25
N PHE A 97 0.65 -3.44 7.13
CA PHE A 97 -0.32 -2.49 7.65
C PHE A 97 0.28 -1.62 8.76
N ALA A 98 -0.16 -0.37 8.80
CA ALA A 98 0.09 0.59 9.85
C ALA A 98 -1.22 1.28 10.26
N VAL A 99 -1.18 1.99 11.39
CA VAL A 99 -2.28 2.86 11.84
C VAL A 99 -1.69 4.23 12.10
N ASP A 100 -2.26 5.25 11.48
CA ASP A 100 -1.89 6.63 11.75
C ASP A 100 -2.23 6.98 13.22
N PRO A 101 -1.26 7.45 14.02
CA PRO A 101 -1.44 7.65 15.46
C PRO A 101 -2.44 8.76 15.78
N ASP A 102 -2.56 9.77 14.92
CA ASP A 102 -3.38 10.95 15.16
C ASP A 102 -4.84 10.68 14.79
N THR A 103 -5.07 10.21 13.57
CA THR A 103 -6.39 9.93 13.01
C THR A 103 -6.93 8.55 13.40
N GLY A 104 -6.06 7.57 13.63
CA GLY A 104 -6.45 6.17 13.80
C GLY A 104 -6.80 5.47 12.49
N THR A 105 -6.45 6.06 11.35
CA THR A 105 -6.73 5.50 10.02
C THR A 105 -5.72 4.40 9.69
N PRO A 106 -6.16 3.17 9.38
CA PRO A 106 -5.26 2.11 8.96
C PRO A 106 -4.91 2.24 7.46
N SER A 107 -3.69 1.84 7.11
CA SER A 107 -3.17 1.88 5.75
C SER A 107 -2.22 0.73 5.47
N TYR A 108 -2.11 0.30 4.23
CA TYR A 108 -1.05 -0.60 3.76
C TYR A 108 0.13 0.22 3.25
N ARG A 109 1.35 -0.22 3.56
CA ARG A 109 2.59 0.48 3.23
C ARG A 109 3.64 -0.45 2.65
N HIS A 110 4.30 0.00 1.60
CA HIS A 110 5.43 -0.69 0.99
C HIS A 110 6.49 0.29 0.49
N THR A 111 7.76 -0.07 0.61
CA THR A 111 8.88 0.72 0.07
C THR A 111 9.68 -0.14 -0.89
N LEU A 112 9.78 0.32 -2.13
CA LEU A 112 10.59 -0.29 -3.17
C LEU A 112 11.94 0.43 -3.26
N LEU A 113 13.04 -0.28 -3.00
CA LEU A 113 14.40 0.25 -3.15
C LEU A 113 14.86 0.08 -4.60
N LEU A 114 15.25 1.19 -5.23
CA LEU A 114 15.57 1.28 -6.65
C LEU A 114 17.04 1.58 -6.94
N ARG A 115 17.86 1.68 -5.89
CA ARG A 115 19.30 1.88 -6.03
C ARG A 115 19.94 0.76 -6.86
N GLY A 116 20.54 1.13 -7.99
CA GLY A 116 21.24 0.19 -8.88
C GLY A 116 20.31 -0.57 -9.83
N VAL A 117 19.02 -0.25 -9.84
CA VAL A 117 18.08 -0.74 -10.85
C VAL A 117 18.29 0.08 -12.12
N GLN A 118 18.86 -0.53 -13.16
CA GLN A 118 19.16 0.16 -14.43
C GLN A 118 17.89 0.54 -15.20
N THR A 119 16.87 -0.32 -15.12
CA THR A 119 15.55 -0.11 -15.72
C THR A 119 14.52 -0.66 -14.77
N LEU A 120 13.56 0.18 -14.41
CA LEU A 120 12.37 -0.20 -13.66
C LEU A 120 11.44 -0.97 -14.61
N PRO A 121 11.16 -2.26 -14.37
CA PRO A 121 10.12 -2.94 -15.11
C PRO A 121 8.79 -2.25 -14.78
N GLY A 122 8.07 -1.75 -15.79
CA GLY A 122 6.74 -1.14 -15.59
C GLY A 122 5.79 -2.08 -14.85
N GLU A 123 5.87 -3.38 -15.16
CA GLU A 123 5.16 -4.46 -14.47
C GLU A 123 5.36 -4.42 -12.95
N SER A 124 6.56 -4.08 -12.45
CA SER A 124 6.80 -3.98 -11.00
C SER A 124 6.08 -2.82 -10.33
N MET A 125 5.76 -1.75 -11.07
CA MET A 125 4.96 -0.63 -10.55
C MET A 125 3.47 -0.98 -10.53
N GLU A 126 3.00 -1.71 -11.56
CA GLU A 126 1.64 -2.24 -11.60
C GLU A 126 1.41 -3.24 -10.45
N ASP A 127 2.32 -4.21 -10.30
CA ASP A 127 2.31 -5.19 -9.21
C ASP A 127 2.26 -4.51 -7.83
N LEU A 128 3.03 -3.44 -7.65
CA LEU A 128 3.06 -2.69 -6.39
C LEU A 128 1.67 -2.15 -6.00
N VAL A 129 0.96 -1.59 -6.98
CA VAL A 129 -0.40 -1.05 -6.78
C VAL A 129 -1.40 -2.18 -6.59
N GLU A 130 -1.33 -3.22 -7.43
CA GLU A 130 -2.23 -4.37 -7.36
C GLU A 130 -2.13 -5.10 -6.02
N ILE A 131 -0.92 -5.35 -5.53
CA ILE A 131 -0.70 -5.98 -4.22
C ILE A 131 -1.28 -5.10 -3.11
N ALA A 132 -1.01 -3.78 -3.14
CA ALA A 132 -1.51 -2.88 -2.10
C ALA A 132 -3.04 -2.86 -2.06
N MET A 133 -3.68 -2.79 -3.22
CA MET A 133 -5.14 -2.83 -3.35
C MET A 133 -5.69 -4.19 -2.89
N SER A 134 -5.14 -5.29 -3.40
CA SER A 134 -5.58 -6.64 -3.04
C SER A 134 -5.47 -6.92 -1.54
N GLU A 135 -4.38 -6.52 -0.89
CA GLU A 135 -4.23 -6.72 0.56
C GLU A 135 -5.19 -5.81 1.34
N CYS A 136 -5.37 -4.56 0.92
CA CYS A 136 -6.38 -3.68 1.51
C CYS A 136 -7.79 -4.25 1.39
N GLU A 137 -8.21 -4.71 0.20
CA GLU A 137 -9.50 -5.35 -0.07
C GLU A 137 -9.72 -6.60 0.79
N ARG A 138 -8.71 -7.46 0.84
CA ARG A 138 -8.73 -8.72 1.58
C ARG A 138 -8.87 -8.51 3.10
N PHE A 139 -8.22 -7.48 3.66
CA PHE A 139 -8.24 -7.25 5.10
C PHE A 139 -9.28 -6.22 5.55
N TYR A 140 -9.88 -5.45 4.64
CA TYR A 140 -10.90 -4.45 4.98
C TYR A 140 -12.04 -4.99 5.87
N PRO A 141 -12.63 -6.18 5.59
CA PRO A 141 -13.70 -6.73 6.43
C PRO A 141 -13.23 -7.05 7.86
N ALA A 142 -11.97 -7.46 8.03
CA ALA A 142 -11.40 -7.73 9.34
C ALA A 142 -11.31 -6.44 10.16
N PHE A 143 -10.90 -5.32 9.55
CA PHE A 143 -10.93 -4.02 10.20
C PHE A 143 -12.36 -3.60 10.57
N GLN A 144 -13.34 -3.80 9.67
CA GLN A 144 -14.73 -3.49 9.97
C GLN A 144 -15.26 -4.29 11.16
N PHE A 145 -14.98 -5.59 11.22
CA PHE A 145 -15.40 -6.46 12.32
C PHE A 145 -14.77 -6.07 13.67
N ALA A 146 -13.48 -5.71 13.68
CA ALA A 146 -12.80 -5.27 14.89
C ALA A 146 -13.30 -3.90 15.38
N LEU A 147 -13.66 -3.00 14.46
CA LEU A 147 -14.14 -1.65 14.79
C LEU A 147 -15.61 -1.64 15.24
N TRP A 148 -16.48 -2.30 14.48
CA TRP A 148 -17.94 -2.19 14.62
C TRP A 148 -18.64 -3.52 14.85
N GLY A 149 -18.08 -4.64 14.38
CA GLY A 149 -18.67 -5.98 14.54
C GLY A 149 -18.52 -6.59 15.93
N GLY A 150 -17.74 -5.97 16.83
CA GLY A 150 -17.55 -6.42 18.20
C GLY A 150 -16.72 -7.71 18.35
N LYS A 151 -16.16 -8.23 17.25
CA LYS A 151 -15.27 -9.40 17.25
C LYS A 151 -13.92 -9.05 17.87
N SER A 152 -13.27 -10.03 18.49
CA SER A 152 -11.85 -9.91 18.80
C SER A 152 -11.02 -9.84 17.50
N PRO A 153 -9.79 -9.31 17.53
CA PRO A 153 -8.94 -9.22 16.34
C PRO A 153 -8.73 -10.56 15.61
N GLN A 154 -8.56 -11.64 16.38
CA GLN A 154 -8.43 -12.99 15.81
C GLN A 154 -9.71 -13.45 15.12
N GLU A 155 -10.87 -13.33 15.78
CA GLU A 155 -12.17 -13.69 15.19
C GLU A 155 -12.52 -12.83 13.96
N ALA A 156 -12.12 -11.56 13.96
CA ALA A 156 -12.33 -10.64 12.85
C ALA A 156 -11.57 -11.09 11.59
N ILE A 157 -10.31 -11.47 11.76
CA ILE A 157 -9.49 -12.05 10.71
C ILE A 157 -10.07 -13.37 10.21
N ASP A 158 -10.42 -14.27 11.12
CA ASP A 158 -10.87 -15.60 10.74
C ASP A 158 -12.19 -15.52 9.96
N ALA A 159 -13.08 -14.60 10.36
CA ALA A 159 -14.30 -14.32 9.63
C ALA A 159 -14.05 -13.72 8.24
N ALA A 160 -13.15 -12.74 8.12
CA ALA A 160 -12.84 -12.12 6.82
C ALA A 160 -12.24 -13.13 5.83
N MET A 161 -11.42 -14.06 6.32
CA MET A 161 -10.72 -15.04 5.48
C MET A 161 -11.58 -16.26 5.12
N LEU A 162 -12.73 -16.46 5.77
CA LEU A 162 -13.72 -17.48 5.39
C LEU A 162 -14.57 -17.02 4.21
N ASP A 163 -14.89 -15.73 4.12
CA ASP A 163 -15.73 -15.17 3.06
C ASP A 163 -14.95 -14.96 1.73
N CYS A 164 -13.63 -14.78 1.77
CA CYS A 164 -12.78 -14.65 0.57
C CYS A 164 -12.48 -15.96 -0.19
N VAL A 165 -13.05 -17.10 0.21
CA VAL A 165 -12.94 -18.38 -0.55
C VAL A 165 -14.10 -18.53 -1.56
N GLY A 166 -15.01 -17.54 -1.63
CA GLY A 166 -16.28 -17.64 -2.36
C GLY A 166 -16.35 -17.05 -3.77
N ASP A 167 -15.39 -16.23 -4.21
CA ASP A 167 -15.43 -15.61 -5.54
C ASP A 167 -14.13 -15.91 -6.32
N ALA A 168 -14.21 -16.96 -7.15
CA ALA A 168 -13.23 -17.31 -8.19
C ALA A 168 -13.98 -17.78 -9.44
#